data_AF-A0A537X7P0-F1
#
_entry.id   AF-A0A537X7P0-F1
#
_cell.length_a   1.000
_cell.length_b   1.000
_cell.length_c   1.000
_cell.angle_alpha   90.00
_cell.angle_beta   90.00
_cell.angle_gamma   90.00
#
_symmetry.space_group_name_H-M   'P 1'
#
loop_
_entity.id
_entity.type
_entity.pdbx_description
1 polymer ?
#
loop_
_entity_poly.entity_id
_entity_poly.type
_entity_poly.pdbx_seq_one_letter_code
_entity_poly.pdbx_strand_id
1 'polypeptide(L)'
;MLVGLDAQNIVIGAYTTRSGGVCPMLAAHRCGGRTDFREFAEAWDAIARPRRPRTAHGHELDLLRALLEESLSGSGEDRDLQAAREAADRAPSRPARSPLGS
;
A
#
# COMPACT_ATOMS: atom_id res chain seq x y z
N MET A 1 -1.06 4.10 11.39
CA MET A 1 -0.05 3.99 10.31
C MET A 1 1.11 4.94 10.54
N LEU A 2 0.88 6.26 10.62
CA LEU A 2 1.93 7.27 10.86
C LEU A 2 2.77 7.02 12.13
N VAL A 3 2.14 6.64 13.24
CA VAL A 3 2.83 6.25 14.50
C VAL A 3 3.88 5.15 14.28
N GLY A 4 3.63 4.23 13.34
CA GLY A 4 4.56 3.16 13.01
C GLY A 4 5.83 3.66 12.32
N LEU A 5 5.75 4.73 11.52
CA LEU A 5 6.90 5.33 10.87
C LEU A 5 7.86 5.97 11.87
N ASP A 6 7.32 6.61 12.90
CA ASP A 6 8.14 7.26 13.93
C ASP A 6 8.70 6.28 14.96
N ALA A 7 7.98 5.18 15.22
CA ALA A 7 8.35 4.22 16.26
C ALA A 7 9.28 3.09 15.79
N GLN A 8 9.52 2.94 14.49
CA GLN A 8 10.23 1.80 13.93
C GLN A 8 11.27 2.21 12.88
N ASN A 9 12.29 1.38 12.72
CA ASN A 9 13.32 1.60 11.71
C ASN A 9 12.81 1.10 10.36
N ILE A 10 12.36 2.01 9.50
CA ILE A 10 11.69 1.64 8.25
C ILE A 10 12.69 1.22 7.18
N VAL A 11 12.38 0.15 6.46
CA VAL A 11 13.20 -0.36 5.36
C VAL A 11 12.44 -0.36 4.04
N ILE A 12 13.21 -0.30 2.96
CA ILE A 12 12.75 -0.30 1.57
C ILE A 12 13.34 -1.53 0.87
N GLY A 13 12.55 -2.19 0.03
CA GLY A 13 12.96 -3.35 -0.76
C GLY A 13 13.03 -4.65 0.02
N ALA A 14 12.51 -4.67 1.25
CA ALA A 14 12.41 -5.88 2.08
C ALA A 14 11.27 -5.77 3.08
N TYR A 15 10.74 -6.93 3.48
CA TYR A 15 9.71 -7.03 4.51
C TYR A 15 10.27 -6.81 5.93
N THR A 16 11.44 -7.39 6.20
CA THR A 16 12.24 -7.18 7.41
C THR A 16 13.73 -7.31 7.08
N THR A 17 14.59 -6.71 7.90
CA THR A 17 16.05 -6.88 7.80
C THR A 17 16.64 -7.52 9.05
N ARG A 18 17.82 -8.13 8.92
CA ARG A 18 18.58 -8.68 10.07
C ARG A 18 18.98 -7.61 11.10
N SER A 19 19.03 -6.34 10.69
CA SER A 19 19.28 -5.20 11.56
C SER A 19 18.05 -4.73 12.35
N GLY A 20 16.93 -5.46 12.27
CA GLY A 20 15.69 -5.13 12.98
C GLY A 20 14.83 -4.09 12.27
N GLY A 21 15.16 -3.73 11.02
CA GLY A 21 14.34 -2.85 10.22
C GLY A 21 13.12 -3.58 9.67
N VAL A 22 12.03 -2.84 9.48
CA VAL A 22 10.72 -3.39 9.08
C VAL A 22 10.12 -2.54 7.97
N CYS A 23 9.38 -3.17 7.07
CA CYS A 23 8.68 -2.42 6.05
C CYS A 23 7.65 -1.47 6.71
N PRO A 24 7.29 -0.34 6.07
CA PRO A 24 6.31 0.61 6.60
C PRO A 24 4.99 -0.03 7.01
N MET A 25 4.60 -1.06 6.25
CA MET A 25 3.40 -1.85 6.46
C MET A 25 3.45 -2.63 7.79
N LEU A 26 4.53 -3.37 8.05
CA LEU A 26 4.69 -4.11 9.30
C LEU A 26 4.81 -3.18 10.50
N ALA A 27 5.46 -2.02 10.32
CA ALA A 27 5.52 -0.97 11.34
C ALA A 27 4.11 -0.45 11.71
N ALA A 28 3.28 -0.21 10.71
CA ALA A 28 1.90 0.22 10.90
C ALA A 28 1.04 -0.86 11.57
N HIS A 29 1.17 -2.12 11.16
CA HIS A 29 0.44 -3.25 11.74
C HIS A 29 0.78 -3.43 13.23
N ARG A 30 2.07 -3.36 13.59
CA ARG A 30 2.53 -3.44 15.00
C ARG A 30 1.96 -2.34 15.88
N CYS A 31 1.67 -1.18 15.29
CA CYS A 31 1.05 -0.05 15.98
C CYS A 31 -0.49 -0.07 15.87
N GLY A 32 -1.10 -1.19 15.49
CA GLY A 32 -2.56 -1.37 15.45
C GLY A 32 -3.25 -0.89 14.16
N GLY A 33 -2.51 -0.64 13.08
CA GLY A 33 -3.09 -0.31 11.78
C GLY A 33 -3.80 -1.50 11.13
N ARG A 34 -4.98 -1.27 10.54
CA ARG A 34 -5.68 -2.23 9.66
C ARG A 34 -5.67 -1.67 8.24
N THR A 35 -4.88 -2.26 7.34
CA THR A 35 -4.83 -1.91 5.91
C THR A 35 -4.53 -3.17 5.11
N ASP A 36 -5.04 -3.36 3.90
CA ASP A 36 -4.54 -4.44 3.04
C ASP A 36 -3.14 -4.09 2.56
N PHE A 37 -2.21 -5.00 2.83
CA PHE A 37 -0.85 -4.62 3.23
C PHE A 37 0.20 -4.78 2.13
N ARG A 38 -0.05 -5.66 1.16
CA ARG A 38 0.95 -6.08 0.17
C ARG A 38 1.09 -5.06 -0.96
N GLU A 39 -0.02 -4.61 -1.55
CA GLU A 39 0.00 -3.62 -2.63
C GLU A 39 0.70 -2.32 -2.19
N PHE A 40 0.52 -1.91 -0.92
CA PHE A 40 1.16 -0.72 -0.38
C PHE A 40 2.69 -0.84 -0.32
N ALA A 41 3.22 -1.96 0.18
CA ALA A 41 4.66 -2.17 0.23
C ALA A 41 5.28 -2.26 -1.17
N GLU A 42 4.59 -2.90 -2.11
CA GLU A 42 5.00 -2.95 -3.51
C GLU A 42 5.01 -1.56 -4.16
N ALA A 43 3.96 -0.76 -3.93
CA ALA A 43 3.88 0.62 -4.42
C ALA A 43 4.99 1.49 -3.82
N TRP A 44 5.26 1.35 -2.53
CA TRP A 44 6.35 2.07 -1.87
C TRP A 44 7.72 1.71 -2.45
N ASP A 45 7.99 0.41 -2.63
CA ASP A 45 9.24 -0.06 -3.24
C ASP A 45 9.37 0.40 -4.70
N ALA A 46 8.27 0.51 -5.44
CA ALA A 46 8.24 1.03 -6.80
C ALA A 46 8.54 2.54 -6.88
N ILE A 47 8.15 3.31 -5.86
CA ILE A 47 8.46 4.75 -5.74
C ILE A 47 9.94 4.93 -5.36
N ALA A 48 10.39 4.22 -4.33
CA ALA A 48 11.74 4.36 -3.79
C ALA A 48 12.83 3.69 -4.65
N ARG A 49 12.44 2.73 -5.51
CA ARG A 49 13.31 1.99 -6.45
C ARG A 49 14.65 1.55 -5.86
N PRO A 50 14.65 0.79 -4.73
CA PRO A 50 15.88 0.38 -4.09
C PRO A 50 16.64 -0.62 -4.98
N ARG A 51 17.96 -0.42 -5.16
CA ARG A 51 18.83 -1.43 -5.81
C ARG A 51 19.10 -2.63 -4.90
N ARG A 52 19.03 -2.43 -3.58
CA ARG A 52 19.17 -3.45 -2.52
C ARG A 52 18.36 -3.06 -1.30
N PRO A 53 17.91 -4.03 -0.48
CA PRO A 53 17.25 -3.75 0.78
C PRO A 53 18.08 -2.84 1.68
N ARG A 54 17.48 -1.76 2.17
CA ARG A 54 18.14 -0.83 3.10
C ARG A 54 17.14 -0.07 3.95
N THR A 55 17.64 0.56 5.01
CA THR A 55 16.88 1.55 5.78
C THR A 55 16.52 2.76 4.91
N ALA A 56 15.31 3.28 5.09
CA ALA A 56 14.84 4.50 4.47
C ALA A 56 15.62 5.71 5.03
N HIS A 57 16.00 6.64 4.15
CA HIS A 57 16.59 7.92 4.56
C HIS A 57 15.49 8.90 4.99
N GLY A 58 15.87 9.96 5.70
CA GLY A 58 14.92 10.97 6.20
C GLY A 58 13.99 11.54 5.11
N HIS A 59 14.52 11.93 3.96
CA HIS A 59 13.71 12.45 2.85
C HIS A 59 12.69 11.44 2.30
N GLU A 60 12.99 10.14 2.37
CA GLU A 60 12.06 9.08 1.95
C GLU A 60 10.97 8.89 2.98
N LEU A 61 11.30 9.01 4.27
CA LEU A 61 10.31 8.99 5.36
C LEU A 61 9.38 10.19 5.29
N ASP A 62 9.90 11.39 5.00
CA ASP A 62 9.10 12.60 4.84
C ASP A 62 8.13 12.49 3.66
N LEU A 63 8.61 11.97 2.52
CA LEU A 63 7.76 11.71 1.35
C LEU A 63 6.68 10.68 1.67
N LEU A 64 7.06 9.57 2.32
CA LEU A 64 6.13 8.53 2.72
C LEU A 64 5.04 9.06 3.67
N ARG A 65 5.44 9.91 4.64
CA ARG A 65 4.50 10.59 5.54
C ARG A 65 3.54 11.48 4.75
N ALA A 66 4.05 12.34 3.86
CA ALA A 66 3.23 13.24 3.06
C ALA A 66 2.19 12.49 2.20
N LEU A 67 2.59 11.41 1.53
CA LEU A 67 1.69 10.57 0.73
C LEU A 67 0.60 9.91 1.59
N LEU A 68 0.95 9.50 2.81
CA LEU A 68 -0.01 8.91 3.75
C LEU A 68 -0.97 9.95 4.31
N GLU A 69 -0.48 11.14 4.65
CA GLU A 69 -1.31 12.25 5.12
C GLU A 69 -2.29 12.69 4.03
N GLU A 70 -1.86 12.77 2.77
CA GLU A 70 -2.72 13.05 1.62
C GLU A 70 -3.81 11.98 1.45
N SER A 71 -3.42 10.69 1.43
CA SER A 71 -4.37 9.58 1.29
C SER A 71 -5.39 9.53 2.44
N LEU A 72 -4.97 9.84 3.67
CA LEU A 72 -5.87 9.92 4.82
C LEU A 72 -6.78 11.15 4.76
N SER A 73 -6.31 12.27 4.20
CA SER A 73 -7.08 13.50 4.05
C SER A 73 -8.14 13.40 2.94
N GLY A 74 -7.88 12.63 1.88
CA GLY A 74 -8.83 12.36 0.78
C GLY A 74 -9.94 11.33 1.09
N SER A 75 -10.02 10.81 2.32
CA SER A 75 -10.81 9.62 2.70
C SER A 75 -12.35 9.77 2.65
N GLY A 76 -12.88 10.89 2.19
CA GLY A 76 -14.33 11.10 1.99
C GLY A 76 -14.84 10.66 0.62
N GLU A 77 -14.09 10.90 -0.45
CA GLU A 77 -14.53 10.68 -1.85
C GLU A 77 -13.82 9.47 -2.49
N ASP A 78 -12.62 9.13 -2.02
CA ASP A 78 -11.80 8.02 -2.55
C ASP A 78 -12.40 6.64 -2.23
N ARG A 79 -13.15 6.54 -1.12
CA ARG A 79 -13.78 5.29 -0.67
C ARG A 79 -14.89 4.81 -1.62
N ASP A 80 -15.62 5.73 -2.23
CA ASP A 80 -16.67 5.40 -3.23
C ASP A 80 -16.05 4.97 -4.57
N LEU A 81 -14.95 5.60 -4.99
CA LEU A 81 -14.20 5.22 -6.20
C LEU A 81 -13.51 3.87 -6.05
N GLN A 82 -12.93 3.59 -4.89
CA GLN A 82 -12.31 2.30 -4.57
C GLN A 82 -13.37 1.18 -4.51
N ALA A 83 -14.50 1.43 -3.84
CA ALA A 83 -15.63 0.50 -3.84
C ALA A 83 -16.18 0.24 -5.24
N ALA A 84 -16.22 1.24 -6.12
CA ALA A 84 -16.63 1.07 -7.51
C ALA A 84 -15.63 0.22 -8.33
N ARG A 85 -14.32 0.38 -8.12
CA ARG A 85 -13.28 -0.44 -8.77
C ARG A 85 -13.35 -1.90 -8.30
N GLU A 86 -13.52 -2.12 -7.00
CA GLU A 86 -13.69 -3.46 -6.43
C GLU A 86 -14.98 -4.13 -6.91
N ALA A 87 -16.07 -3.38 -7.03
CA ALA A 87 -17.32 -3.88 -7.61
C ALA A 87 -17.17 -4.24 -9.10
N ALA A 88 -16.38 -3.47 -9.85
CA ALA A 88 -16.09 -3.76 -11.26
C ALA A 88 -15.21 -5.01 -11.43
N ASP A 89 -14.23 -5.23 -10.55
CA ASP A 89 -13.37 -6.42 -10.54
C ASP A 89 -14.14 -7.68 -10.12
N ARG A 90 -15.08 -7.52 -9.18
CA ARG A 90 -15.95 -8.61 -8.69
C ARG A 90 -17.12 -8.93 -9.61
N ALA A 91 -17.44 -8.08 -10.59
CA ALA A 91 -18.50 -8.36 -11.54
C ALA A 91 -18.10 -9.57 -12.40
N PRO A 92 -18.87 -10.68 -12.40
CA PRO A 92 -18.54 -11.81 -13.24
C PRO A 92 -18.59 -11.38 -14.70
N SER A 93 -17.56 -11.75 -15.47
CA SER A 93 -17.49 -11.57 -16.92
C SER A 93 -18.78 -12.08 -17.52
N ARG A 94 -19.64 -11.15 -17.99
CA ARG A 94 -20.96 -11.49 -18.55
C ARG A 94 -20.72 -12.51 -19.66
N PRO A 95 -21.24 -13.76 -19.57
CA PRO A 95 -20.97 -14.73 -20.60
C PRO A 95 -21.52 -14.19 -21.92
N ALA A 96 -20.70 -14.29 -22.97
CA ALA A 96 -21.07 -13.94 -24.32
C ALA A 96 -22.37 -14.69 -24.64
N ARG A 97 -23.45 -13.95 -24.93
CA ARG A 97 -24.69 -14.54 -25.41
C ARG A 97 -24.37 -15.22 -26.73
N SER A 98 -24.34 -16.55 -26.75
CA SER A 98 -24.33 -17.30 -28.01
C SER A 98 -25.57 -16.89 -28.82
N PRO A 99 -25.42 -16.50 -30.09
CA PRO A 99 -26.58 -16.29 -30.93
C PRO A 99 -27.31 -17.63 -31.11
N LEU A 100 -28.61 -17.63 -30.86
CA LEU A 100 -29.50 -18.74 -31.23
C LEU A 100 -29.33 -19.04 -32.73
N GLY A 101 -29.38 -20.33 -33.05
CA GLY A 101 -29.02 -20.86 -34.36
C GLY A 101 -29.99 -20.57 -35.49
N SER A 102 -29.67 -21.17 -36.63
CA SER A 102 -30.58 -21.59 -37.69
C SER A 102 -29.94 -22.77 -38.41
#